data_AF-A0A924UB88-F1
#
_entry.id   AF-A0A924UB88-F1
#
_cell.length_a   1.000
_cell.length_b   1.000
_cell.length_c   1.000
_cell.angle_alpha   90.00
_cell.angle_beta   90.00
_cell.angle_gamma   90.00
#
_symmetry.space_group_name_H-M   'P 1'
#
loop_
_entity.id
_entity.type
_entity.pdbx_description
1 polymer ?
#
loop_
_entity_poly.entity_id
_entity_poly.type
_entity_poly.pdbx_seq_one_letter_code
_entity_poly.pdbx_strand_id
1 'polypeptide(L)'
;RIEAIVHPLVAADRATFLAQQQSALVVLDIPLLFETGAEAGMDATLLVTAPADLQRDRVLTRPGMTEPLFATILARQMPDAEKRKRATHVVETLDLPSVQAYVKALIVYIRGQNA
;
A
#
# COMPACT_ATOMS: atom_id res chain seq x y z
N ARG A 1 -19.22 -13.13 3.43
CA ARG A 1 -20.34 -13.24 2.45
C ARG A 1 -20.56 -11.94 1.64
N ILE A 2 -20.16 -10.77 2.14
CA ILE A 2 -20.25 -9.48 1.42
C ILE A 2 -19.10 -9.34 0.41
N GLU A 3 -17.93 -9.88 0.75
CA GLU A 3 -16.68 -9.84 0.00
C GLU A 3 -16.86 -10.40 -1.42
N ALA A 4 -17.60 -11.50 -1.57
CA ALA A 4 -17.87 -12.12 -2.87
C ALA A 4 -18.70 -11.24 -3.83
N ILE A 5 -19.43 -10.25 -3.29
CA ILE A 5 -20.20 -9.28 -4.08
C ILE A 5 -19.37 -8.02 -4.31
N VAL A 6 -18.65 -7.56 -3.28
CA VAL A 6 -17.86 -6.32 -3.34
C VAL A 6 -16.61 -6.48 -4.21
N HIS A 7 -15.88 -7.59 -4.11
CA HIS A 7 -14.62 -7.77 -4.85
C HIS A 7 -14.78 -7.67 -6.38
N PRO A 8 -15.79 -8.30 -7.03
CA PRO A 8 -16.00 -8.12 -8.46
C PRO A 8 -16.29 -6.67 -8.85
N LEU A 9 -17.08 -5.95 -8.05
CA LEU A 9 -17.43 -4.55 -8.32
C LEU A 9 -16.20 -3.63 -8.20
N VAL A 10 -15.38 -3.83 -7.15
CA VAL A 10 -14.13 -3.08 -6.97
C VAL A 10 -13.13 -3.39 -8.08
N ALA A 11 -13.07 -4.63 -8.56
CA ALA A 11 -12.21 -5.00 -9.68
C ALA A 11 -12.67 -4.33 -10.99
N ALA A 12 -13.98 -4.29 -11.25
CA ALA A 12 -14.55 -3.63 -12.43
C ALA A 12 -14.37 -2.11 -12.39
N ASP A 13 -14.56 -1.49 -11.21
CA ASP A 13 -14.32 -0.07 -10.99
C ASP A 13 -12.85 0.28 -11.23
N ARG A 14 -11.92 -0.50 -10.67
CA ARG A 14 -10.48 -0.35 -10.93
C ARG A 14 -10.13 -0.47 -12.41
N ALA A 15 -10.69 -1.46 -13.11
CA ALA A 15 -10.43 -1.65 -14.54
C ALA A 15 -10.93 -0.43 -15.36
N THR A 16 -12.11 0.10 -15.00
CA THR A 16 -12.68 1.30 -15.61
C THR A 16 -11.82 2.53 -15.34
N PHE A 17 -11.40 2.72 -14.09
CA PHE A 17 -10.49 3.79 -13.70
C PHE A 17 -9.19 3.76 -14.49
N LEU A 18 -8.55 2.59 -14.59
CA LEU A 18 -7.30 2.40 -15.34
C LEU A 18 -7.48 2.67 -16.84
N ALA A 19 -8.56 2.20 -17.45
CA ALA A 19 -8.83 2.42 -18.87
C ALA A 19 -9.04 3.90 -19.24
N GLN A 20 -9.39 4.74 -18.26
CA GLN A 20 -9.59 6.18 -18.46
C GLN A 20 -8.33 7.01 -18.20
N GLN A 21 -7.26 6.43 -17.63
CA GLN A 21 -6.04 7.18 -17.34
C GLN A 21 -5.14 7.31 -18.57
N GLN A 22 -4.64 8.53 -18.81
CA GLN A 22 -3.58 8.82 -19.78
C GLN A 22 -2.25 9.16 -19.10
N SER A 23 -2.22 9.10 -17.76
CA SER A 23 -1.04 9.43 -16.97
C SER A 23 0.04 8.38 -17.15
N ALA A 24 1.30 8.81 -17.27
CA ALA A 24 2.46 7.91 -17.34
C ALA A 24 2.68 7.08 -16.05
N LEU A 25 2.01 7.44 -14.96
CA LEU A 25 2.02 6.69 -13.70
C LEU A 25 0.62 6.78 -13.07
N VAL A 26 0.10 5.63 -12.66
CA VAL A 26 -1.15 5.51 -11.89
C VAL A 26 -0.83 4.76 -10.59
N VAL A 27 -1.32 5.28 -9.48
CA VAL A 27 -1.11 4.67 -8.15
C VAL A 27 -2.43 4.13 -7.65
N LEU A 28 -2.43 2.86 -7.25
CA LEU A 28 -3.57 2.20 -6.63
C LEU A 28 -3.26 1.97 -5.14
N ASP A 29 -3.98 2.68 -4.27
CA ASP A 29 -3.88 2.47 -2.83
C ASP A 29 -4.78 1.29 -2.42
N ILE A 30 -4.17 0.12 -2.27
CA ILE A 30 -4.86 -1.14 -2.03
C ILE A 30 -4.50 -1.65 -0.63
N PRO A 31 -5.41 -1.55 0.36
CA PRO A 31 -5.23 -2.24 1.62
C PRO A 31 -5.24 -3.75 1.36
N LEU A 32 -4.40 -4.48 2.11
CA LEU A 32 -4.31 -5.95 2.00
C LEU A 32 -3.85 -6.45 0.61
N LEU A 33 -3.09 -5.62 -0.14
CA LEU A 33 -2.58 -5.95 -1.48
C LEU A 33 -1.91 -7.33 -1.52
N PHE A 34 -0.95 -7.56 -0.61
CA PHE A 34 -0.16 -8.79 -0.55
C PHE A 34 -0.95 -9.97 -0.01
N GLU A 35 -1.87 -9.73 0.93
CA GLU A 35 -2.73 -10.72 1.55
C GLU A 35 -3.71 -11.34 0.53
N THR A 36 -4.13 -10.55 -0.46
CA THR A 36 -5.05 -10.98 -1.51
C THR A 36 -4.35 -11.49 -2.78
N GLY A 37 -3.02 -11.37 -2.86
CA GLY A 37 -2.25 -11.72 -4.07
C GLY A 37 -2.46 -10.73 -5.22
N ALA A 38 -3.07 -9.57 -4.96
CA ALA A 38 -3.42 -8.60 -5.97
C ALA A 38 -2.19 -7.88 -6.56
N GLU A 39 -1.01 -8.01 -5.94
CA GLU A 39 0.24 -7.50 -6.50
C GLU A 39 0.60 -8.13 -7.85
N ALA A 40 0.09 -9.33 -8.17
CA ALA A 40 0.33 -9.98 -9.45
C ALA A 40 -0.23 -9.19 -10.65
N GLY A 41 -1.16 -8.26 -10.42
CA GLY A 41 -1.71 -7.37 -11.44
C GLY A 41 -1.05 -6.00 -11.52
N MET A 42 0.08 -5.79 -10.84
CA MET A 42 0.77 -4.50 -10.75
C MET A 42 2.11 -4.56 -11.47
N ASP A 43 2.50 -3.49 -12.16
CA ASP A 43 3.83 -3.38 -12.78
C ASP A 43 4.96 -3.25 -11.73
N ALA A 44 4.65 -2.59 -10.61
CA ALA A 44 5.52 -2.45 -9.46
C ALA A 44 4.69 -2.27 -8.18
N THR A 45 5.29 -2.58 -7.03
CA THR A 45 4.68 -2.36 -5.72
C THR A 45 5.54 -1.47 -4.83
N LEU A 46 4.89 -0.60 -4.06
CA LEU A 46 5.52 0.24 -3.03
C LEU A 46 4.97 -0.14 -1.66
N LEU A 47 5.82 -0.71 -0.80
CA LEU A 47 5.51 -0.89 0.61
C LEU A 47 5.88 0.36 1.39
N VAL A 48 4.88 0.96 2.06
CA VAL A 48 5.07 2.03 3.03
C VAL A 48 5.11 1.42 4.43
N THR A 49 6.23 1.55 5.14
CA THR A 49 6.46 0.85 6.41
C THR A 49 7.09 1.77 7.46
N ALA A 50 7.14 1.31 8.71
CA ALA A 50 7.74 1.97 9.86
C ALA A 50 8.13 0.92 10.92
N PRO A 51 9.04 1.24 11.86
CA PRO A 51 9.26 0.42 13.05
C PRO A 51 7.94 0.12 13.77
N ALA A 52 7.79 -1.09 14.30
CA ALA A 52 6.52 -1.58 14.85
C ALA A 52 5.98 -0.69 15.99
N ASP A 53 6.85 -0.22 16.87
CA ASP A 53 6.48 0.66 17.99
C ASP A 53 5.99 2.02 17.47
N LEU A 54 6.68 2.60 16.49
CA LEU A 54 6.27 3.86 15.87
C LEU A 54 4.94 3.73 15.12
N GLN A 55 4.72 2.61 14.44
CA GLN A 55 3.45 2.33 13.78
C GLN A 55 2.32 2.24 14.80
N ARG A 56 2.52 1.48 15.88
CA ARG A 56 1.57 1.31 16.98
C ARG A 56 1.19 2.66 17.57
N ASP A 57 2.17 3.48 17.94
CA ASP A 57 1.93 4.81 18.52
C ASP A 57 1.09 5.68 17.58
N ARG A 58 1.46 5.74 16.29
CA ARG A 58 0.73 6.52 15.27
C ARG A 58 -0.68 6.01 14.99
N VAL A 59 -0.93 4.72 15.16
CA VAL A 59 -2.26 4.14 14.94
C VAL A 59 -3.15 4.43 16.15
N LEU A 60 -2.63 4.30 17.37
CA LEU A 60 -3.40 4.52 18.59
C LEU A 60 -3.76 5.98 18.84
N THR A 61 -3.06 6.94 18.23
CA THR A 61 -3.45 8.36 18.27
C THR A 61 -4.66 8.69 17.38
N ARG A 62 -5.08 7.78 16.49
CA ARG A 62 -6.20 8.02 15.58
C ARG A 62 -7.53 7.96 16.36
N PRO A 63 -8.48 8.87 16.07
CA PRO A 63 -9.80 8.82 16.70
C PRO A 63 -10.47 7.46 16.54
N GLY A 64 -10.95 6.88 17.66
CA GLY A 64 -11.64 5.59 17.68
C GLY A 64 -10.74 4.35 17.72
N MET A 65 -9.40 4.51 17.70
CA MET A 65 -8.49 3.38 17.86
C MET A 65 -8.30 3.00 19.33
N THR A 66 -8.25 1.69 19.59
CA THR A 66 -7.96 1.11 20.90
C THR A 66 -6.95 -0.02 20.75
N GLU A 67 -6.30 -0.40 21.84
CA GLU A 67 -5.35 -1.52 21.87
C GLU A 67 -5.95 -2.84 21.34
N PRO A 68 -7.15 -3.27 21.79
CA PRO A 68 -7.77 -4.49 21.25
C PRO A 68 -8.10 -4.39 19.76
N LEU A 69 -8.55 -3.21 19.30
CA LEU A 69 -8.87 -3.00 17.88
C LEU A 69 -7.60 -3.03 17.02
N PHE A 70 -6.52 -2.38 17.47
CA PHE A 70 -5.22 -2.42 16.82
C PHE A 70 -4.71 -3.87 16.69
N ALA A 71 -4.72 -4.63 17.78
CA ALA A 71 -4.29 -6.03 17.77
C ALA A 71 -5.13 -6.88 16.80
N THR A 72 -6.45 -6.66 16.77
CA THR A 72 -7.36 -7.35 15.85
C THR A 72 -7.05 -7.04 14.38
N ILE A 73 -6.77 -5.77 14.06
CA ILE A 73 -6.40 -5.35 12.71
C ILE A 73 -5.05 -5.94 12.32
N LEU A 74 -4.05 -5.85 13.20
CA LEU A 74 -2.70 -6.33 12.93
C LEU A 74 -2.68 -7.84 12.69
N ALA A 75 -3.45 -8.62 13.47
CA ALA A 75 -3.53 -10.07 13.32
C ALA A 75 -4.14 -10.55 11.98
N ARG A 76 -4.84 -9.67 11.26
CA ARG A 76 -5.43 -9.97 9.94
C ARG A 76 -4.50 -9.58 8.78
N GLN A 77 -3.37 -8.96 9.06
CA GLN A 77 -2.42 -8.52 8.05
C GLN A 77 -1.25 -9.48 7.94
N MET A 78 -0.68 -9.55 6.75
CA MET A 78 0.61 -10.20 6.54
C MET A 78 1.70 -9.45 7.33
N PRO A 79 2.62 -10.16 8.01
CA PRO A 79 3.72 -9.54 8.71
C PRO A 79 4.56 -8.63 7.80
N ASP A 80 5.01 -7.50 8.33
CA ASP A 80 5.80 -6.51 7.58
C ASP A 80 7.06 -7.12 6.94
N ALA A 81 7.75 -8.01 7.66
CA ALA A 81 8.91 -8.73 7.14
C ALA A 81 8.60 -9.55 5.87
N GLU A 82 7.40 -10.12 5.76
CA GLU A 82 6.97 -10.85 4.57
C GLU A 82 6.59 -9.89 3.43
N LYS A 83 5.96 -8.75 3.75
CA LYS A 83 5.68 -7.69 2.77
C LYS A 83 6.97 -7.15 2.16
N ARG A 84 8.01 -6.92 2.97
CA ARG A 84 9.33 -6.44 2.51
C ARG A 84 10.01 -7.39 1.52
N LYS A 85 9.81 -8.70 1.66
CA LYS A 85 10.34 -9.70 0.71
C LYS A 85 9.64 -9.68 -0.65
N ARG A 86 8.40 -9.18 -0.71
CA ARG A 86 7.54 -9.21 -1.90
C ARG A 86 7.48 -7.88 -2.64
N ALA A 87 7.77 -6.78 -1.95
CA ALA A 87 7.66 -5.44 -2.51
C ALA A 87 8.78 -5.12 -3.51
N THR A 88 8.45 -4.45 -4.61
CA THR A 88 9.43 -3.93 -5.58
C THR A 88 10.22 -2.77 -4.99
N HIS A 89 9.54 -1.91 -4.23
CA HIS A 89 10.08 -0.74 -3.58
C HIS A 89 9.61 -0.68 -2.13
N VAL A 90 10.47 -0.23 -1.23
CA VAL A 90 10.16 -0.08 0.19
C VAL A 90 10.55 1.32 0.65
N VAL A 91 9.63 2.01 1.31
CA VAL A 91 9.89 3.31 1.93
C VAL A 91 9.56 3.27 3.42
N GLU A 92 10.53 3.64 4.24
CA GLU A 92 10.34 3.79 5.68
C GLU A 92 9.89 5.21 6.01
N THR A 93 8.83 5.32 6.82
CA THR A 93 8.21 6.60 7.18
C THR A 93 8.73 7.14 8.51
N LEU A 94 10.01 7.51 8.54
CA LEU A 94 10.64 8.08 9.74
C LEU A 94 10.33 9.56 9.90
N ASP A 95 10.56 10.34 8.84
CA ASP A 95 10.24 11.77 8.75
C ASP A 95 9.71 12.15 7.36
N LEU A 96 8.88 13.19 7.30
CA LEU A 96 8.23 13.62 6.06
C LEU A 96 9.21 14.10 4.98
N PRO A 97 10.24 14.92 5.28
CA PRO A 97 11.23 15.34 4.29
C PRO A 97 11.93 14.17 3.57
N SER A 98 12.42 13.18 4.32
CA SER A 98 13.09 12.01 3.77
C SER A 98 12.17 11.18 2.88
N VAL A 99 10.92 10.96 3.32
CA VAL A 99 9.92 10.24 2.52
C VAL A 99 9.58 10.99 1.23
N GLN A 100 9.43 12.32 1.29
CA GLN A 100 9.18 13.14 0.10
C GLN A 100 10.34 13.07 -0.88
N ALA A 101 11.58 13.12 -0.40
CA ALA A 101 12.76 12.99 -1.24
C ALA A 101 12.80 11.61 -1.93
N TYR A 102 12.56 10.53 -1.18
CA TYR A 102 12.47 9.18 -1.72
C TYR A 102 11.40 9.05 -2.80
N VAL A 103 10.17 9.50 -2.53
CA VAL A 103 9.04 9.40 -3.48
C VAL A 103 9.33 10.19 -4.75
N LYS A 104 9.92 11.39 -4.65
CA LYS A 104 10.31 12.17 -5.83
C LYS A 104 11.35 11.44 -6.68
N ALA A 105 12.38 10.89 -6.05
CA ALA A 105 13.40 10.10 -6.74
C ALA A 105 12.81 8.85 -7.41
N LEU A 106 11.90 8.16 -6.71
CA LEU A 106 11.22 6.97 -7.23
C LEU A 106 10.37 7.29 -8.47
N ILE A 107 9.62 8.40 -8.46
CA ILE A 107 8.82 8.83 -9.62
C ILE A 107 9.72 9.08 -10.84
N VAL A 108 10.87 9.74 -10.65
CA VAL A 108 11.83 9.98 -11.73
C VAL A 108 12.39 8.66 -12.26
N TYR A 109 12.78 7.75 -11.37
CA TYR A 109 13.28 6.43 -11.72
C TYR A 109 12.27 5.62 -12.54
N ILE A 110 11.02 5.49 -12.07
CA ILE A 110 9.98 4.71 -12.75
C ILE A 110 9.70 5.31 -14.14
N ARG A 111 9.62 6.63 -14.27
CA ARG A 111 9.40 7.28 -15.57
C ARG A 111 10.57 7.06 -16.53
N GLY A 112 11.79 7.00 -16.03
CA GLY A 112 12.98 6.74 -16.84
C GLY A 112 13.11 5.29 -17.34
N GLN A 113 12.45 4.32 -16.69
CA GLN A 113 12.44 2.93 -17.16
C GLN A 113 11.35 2.63 -18.20
N ASN A 114 10.35 3.49 -18.31
CA ASN A 114 9.20 3.36 -19.21
C ASN A 114 9.27 4.34 -20.40
N ALA A 115 10.42 4.98 -20.61
CA ALA A 115 10.72 5.86 -21.74
C ALA A 115 11.52 5.11 -22.80
#